data_AF-A0A954QYD9-F1
#
_entry.id   AF-A0A954QYD9-F1
#
_cell.length_a   1.000
_cell.length_b   1.000
_cell.length_c   1.000
_cell.angle_alpha   90.00
_cell.angle_beta   90.00
_cell.angle_gamma   90.00
#
_symmetry.space_group_name_H-M   'P 1'
#
loop_
_entity.id
_entity.type
_entity.pdbx_description
1 polymer ?
#
loop_
_entity_poly.entity_id
_entity_poly.type
_entity_poly.pdbx_seq_one_letter_code
_entity_poly.pdbx_strand_id
1 'polypeptide(L)'
;MDELRELAPEEWERYSRQIGPGVLSREGQQRLAASTVLVTRVGGMGGPAALMLTMAGVGRVIIAHGGEMISPDLNRQVLGSESVLGRPRAADFADYLRSMNRFVTVDAIDHEPDDEEANRLASRCDAILSCPPTFEERLRLNRAAVVRGVP
;
A
#
# COMPACT_ATOMS: atom_id res chain seq x y z
N MET A 1 0.11 -27.04 -0.43
CA MET A 1 1.10 -25.98 -0.21
C MET A 1 1.11 -25.22 -1.52
N ASP A 2 0.48 -24.05 -1.56
CA ASP A 2 0.33 -23.31 -2.82
C ASP A 2 1.71 -22.98 -3.38
N GLU A 3 1.90 -23.27 -4.65
CA GLU A 3 3.15 -23.06 -5.35
C GLU A 3 3.38 -21.54 -5.47
N LEU A 4 4.39 -21.04 -4.76
CA LEU A 4 4.70 -19.62 -4.74
C LEU A 4 5.23 -19.18 -6.10
N ARG A 5 4.86 -17.96 -6.52
CA ARG A 5 5.32 -17.37 -7.78
C ARG A 5 6.84 -17.32 -7.83
N GLU A 6 7.42 -17.82 -8.93
CA GLU A 6 8.85 -17.61 -9.22
C GLU A 6 9.06 -16.16 -9.70
N LEU A 7 10.06 -15.50 -9.13
CA LEU A 7 10.38 -14.12 -9.50
C LEU A 7 11.33 -14.09 -10.70
N ALA A 8 11.18 -13.07 -11.54
CA ALA A 8 12.10 -12.87 -12.66
C ALA A 8 13.52 -12.53 -12.15
N PRO A 9 14.58 -12.79 -12.94
CA PRO A 9 15.96 -12.44 -12.56
C PRO A 9 16.12 -10.97 -12.11
N GLU A 10 15.44 -10.04 -12.76
CA GLU A 10 15.49 -8.61 -12.44
C GLU A 10 14.80 -8.28 -11.11
N GLU A 11 13.79 -9.06 -10.71
CA GLU A 11 13.17 -8.97 -9.38
C GLU A 11 14.14 -9.48 -8.32
N TRP A 12 14.79 -10.64 -8.57
CA TRP A 12 15.81 -11.16 -7.65
C TRP A 12 16.97 -10.19 -7.46
N GLU A 13 17.42 -9.54 -8.53
CA GLU A 13 18.44 -8.49 -8.45
C GLU A 13 17.95 -7.29 -7.61
N ARG A 14 16.71 -6.81 -7.88
CA ARG A 14 16.08 -5.69 -7.16
C ARG A 14 16.04 -5.92 -5.65
N TYR A 15 15.66 -7.12 -5.23
CA TYR A 15 15.45 -7.47 -3.82
C TYR A 15 16.68 -8.11 -3.15
N SER A 16 17.82 -8.16 -3.83
CA SER A 16 19.05 -8.82 -3.34
C SER A 16 19.51 -8.30 -1.96
N ARG A 17 19.33 -7.01 -1.67
CA ARG A 17 19.73 -6.42 -0.37
C ARG A 17 18.80 -6.78 0.79
N GLN A 18 17.50 -6.98 0.56
CA GLN A 18 16.59 -7.41 1.61
C GLN A 18 16.61 -8.92 1.84
N ILE A 19 17.12 -9.70 0.86
CA ILE A 19 17.30 -11.15 0.95
C ILE A 19 18.68 -11.54 1.51
N GLY A 20 19.76 -11.04 0.91
CA GLY A 20 21.12 -11.48 1.22
C GLY A 20 21.59 -11.02 2.61
N PRO A 21 22.02 -9.76 2.77
CA PRO A 21 22.37 -9.20 4.08
C PRO A 21 21.15 -8.76 4.91
N GLY A 22 19.94 -8.88 4.35
CA GLY A 22 18.69 -8.47 4.99
C GLY A 22 18.06 -9.55 5.87
N VAL A 23 16.76 -9.41 6.13
CA VAL A 23 16.02 -10.28 7.06
C VAL A 23 15.06 -11.25 6.37
N LEU A 24 14.90 -11.15 5.04
CA LEU A 24 13.98 -12.00 4.29
C LEU A 24 14.71 -13.19 3.66
N SER A 25 14.06 -14.34 3.62
CA SER A 25 14.48 -15.45 2.75
C SER A 25 13.97 -15.22 1.32
N ARG A 26 14.48 -16.00 0.35
CA ARG A 26 13.90 -16.04 -1.01
C ARG A 26 12.42 -16.37 -0.98
N GLU A 27 12.04 -17.39 -0.21
CA GLU A 27 10.63 -17.76 -0.01
C GLU A 27 9.83 -16.61 0.62
N GLY A 28 10.39 -15.91 1.60
CA GLY A 28 9.79 -14.71 2.20
C GLY A 28 9.52 -13.61 1.18
N GLN A 29 10.45 -13.39 0.25
CA GLN A 29 10.25 -12.45 -0.85
C GLN A 29 9.14 -12.90 -1.79
N GLN A 30 9.06 -14.19 -2.12
CA GLN A 30 7.99 -14.71 -2.97
C GLN A 30 6.62 -14.57 -2.31
N ARG A 31 6.53 -14.79 -0.99
CA ARG A 31 5.31 -14.55 -0.22
C ARG A 31 4.90 -13.08 -0.24
N LEU A 32 5.85 -12.14 -0.08
CA LEU A 32 5.57 -10.71 -0.25
C LEU A 32 5.09 -10.40 -1.66
N ALA A 33 5.75 -10.93 -2.68
CA ALA A 33 5.38 -10.71 -4.07
C ALA A 33 4.02 -11.32 -4.46
N ALA A 34 3.49 -12.24 -3.65
CA ALA A 34 2.15 -12.81 -3.80
C ALA A 34 1.08 -12.08 -2.98
N SER A 35 1.47 -11.20 -2.04
CA SER A 35 0.52 -10.58 -1.11
C SER A 35 -0.14 -9.32 -1.65
N THR A 36 -1.33 -9.03 -1.13
CA THR A 36 -2.09 -7.81 -1.34
C THR A 36 -2.28 -7.06 -0.03
N VAL A 37 -1.91 -5.78 0.01
CA VAL A 37 -2.04 -4.93 1.20
C VAL A 37 -2.88 -3.70 0.89
N LEU A 38 -3.87 -3.42 1.73
CA LEU A 38 -4.63 -2.16 1.70
C LEU A 38 -3.98 -1.14 2.63
N VAL A 39 -3.76 0.08 2.16
CA VAL A 39 -3.32 1.23 2.97
C VAL A 39 -4.33 2.35 2.82
N THR A 40 -5.06 2.67 3.89
CA THR A 40 -6.03 3.78 3.88
C THR A 40 -5.40 5.06 4.41
N ARG A 41 -5.95 6.22 4.01
CA ARG A 41 -5.46 7.56 4.39
C ARG A 41 -3.95 7.69 4.19
N VAL A 42 -3.55 7.50 2.93
CA VAL A 42 -2.17 7.44 2.37
C VAL A 42 -1.42 8.79 2.42
N GLY A 43 -1.58 9.56 3.50
CA GLY A 43 -0.99 10.88 3.71
C GLY A 43 0.27 10.79 4.59
N GLY A 44 0.25 11.45 5.75
CA GLY A 44 1.45 11.54 6.61
C GLY A 44 1.95 10.20 7.17
N MET A 45 1.04 9.27 7.50
CA MET A 45 1.41 7.93 7.99
C MET A 45 1.31 6.87 6.90
N GLY A 46 0.20 6.86 6.16
CA GLY A 46 -0.02 5.86 5.10
C GLY A 46 0.90 6.04 3.90
N GLY A 47 1.35 7.27 3.61
CA GLY A 47 2.29 7.55 2.50
C GLY A 47 3.62 6.83 2.66
N PRO A 48 4.37 7.05 3.76
CA PRO A 48 5.60 6.31 4.04
C PRO A 48 5.39 4.78 4.06
N ALA A 49 4.26 4.31 4.62
CA ALA A 49 3.96 2.88 4.66
C ALA A 49 3.77 2.29 3.25
N ALA A 50 2.93 2.91 2.41
CA ALA A 50 2.71 2.49 1.03
C ALA A 50 4.00 2.52 0.21
N LEU A 51 4.85 3.53 0.41
CA LEU A 51 6.16 3.61 -0.22
C LEU A 51 7.05 2.42 0.14
N MET A 52 7.18 2.13 1.44
CA MET A 52 8.03 1.04 1.90
C MET A 52 7.52 -0.33 1.46
N LEU A 53 6.21 -0.56 1.49
CA LEU A 53 5.60 -1.81 0.99
C LEU A 53 5.85 -2.00 -0.51
N THR A 54 5.70 -0.92 -1.29
CA THR A 54 5.96 -0.93 -2.74
C THR A 54 7.44 -1.20 -3.02
N MET A 55 8.36 -0.53 -2.32
CA MET A 55 9.80 -0.74 -2.48
C MET A 55 10.24 -2.14 -2.03
N ALA A 56 9.61 -2.70 -0.99
CA ALA A 56 9.88 -4.05 -0.50
C ALA A 56 9.34 -5.16 -1.42
N GLY A 57 8.50 -4.82 -2.40
CA GLY A 57 7.99 -5.79 -3.37
C GLY A 57 6.77 -6.57 -2.91
N VAL A 58 5.87 -5.93 -2.14
CA VAL A 58 4.51 -6.44 -1.97
C VAL A 58 3.83 -6.55 -3.33
N GLY A 59 3.22 -7.68 -3.65
CA GLY A 59 2.68 -7.96 -4.99
C GLY A 59 1.64 -6.93 -5.46
N ARG A 60 0.72 -6.57 -4.57
CA ARG A 60 -0.27 -5.51 -4.81
C ARG A 60 -0.41 -4.59 -3.59
N VAL A 61 -0.32 -3.29 -3.83
CA VAL A 61 -0.62 -2.25 -2.84
C VAL A 61 -1.86 -1.48 -3.29
N ILE A 62 -2.94 -1.58 -2.53
CA ILE A 62 -4.17 -0.82 -2.75
C ILE A 62 -4.10 0.41 -1.85
N ILE A 63 -4.19 1.60 -2.42
CA ILE A 63 -4.14 2.86 -1.69
C ILE A 63 -5.50 3.55 -1.72
N ALA A 64 -5.97 4.07 -0.58
CA ALA A 64 -7.24 4.80 -0.49
C ALA A 64 -7.04 6.17 0.17
N HIS A 65 -7.24 7.26 -0.59
CA HIS A 65 -7.17 8.62 -0.05
C HIS A 65 -7.92 9.61 -0.93
N GLY A 66 -9.00 10.19 -0.41
CA GLY A 66 -9.73 11.23 -1.14
C GLY A 66 -9.13 12.63 -1.07
N GLY A 67 -9.59 13.48 -1.99
CA GLY A 67 -9.25 14.90 -2.06
C GLY A 67 -7.94 15.20 -2.79
N GLU A 68 -7.68 16.50 -2.92
CA GLU A 68 -6.53 17.04 -3.66
C GLU A 68 -5.36 17.33 -2.74
N MET A 69 -4.15 17.39 -3.30
CA MET A 69 -2.96 17.84 -2.59
C MET A 69 -3.04 19.35 -2.32
N ILE A 70 -2.77 19.75 -1.08
CA ILE A 70 -2.69 21.16 -0.67
C ILE A 70 -1.35 21.46 0.02
N SER A 71 -0.89 22.71 -0.07
CA SER A 71 0.42 23.12 0.46
C SER A 71 0.68 22.72 1.93
N PRO A 72 -0.29 22.83 2.87
CA PRO A 72 -0.08 22.39 4.27
C PRO A 72 0.23 20.90 4.46
N ASP A 73 0.00 20.07 3.45
CA ASP A 73 0.33 18.64 3.51
C ASP A 73 1.78 18.32 3.18
N LEU A 74 2.47 19.20 2.46
CA LEU A 74 3.85 18.99 2.02
C LEU A 74 4.86 18.93 3.18
N ASN A 75 4.47 19.35 4.39
CA ASN A 75 5.32 19.21 5.58
C ASN A 75 5.49 17.76 6.07
N ARG A 76 4.66 16.82 5.60
CA ARG A 76 4.65 15.44 6.11
C ARG A 76 4.22 14.37 5.12
N GLN A 77 3.55 14.72 4.02
CA GLN A 77 3.07 13.75 3.05
C GLN A 77 4.16 13.47 2.00
N VAL A 78 5.00 12.47 2.29
CA VAL A 78 6.21 12.14 1.51
C VAL A 78 5.97 11.80 0.04
N LEU A 79 4.75 11.38 -0.33
CA LEU A 79 4.37 11.08 -1.71
C LEU A 79 4.01 12.34 -2.51
N GLY A 80 3.93 13.50 -1.86
CA GLY A 80 3.60 14.78 -2.46
C GLY A 80 4.81 15.61 -2.88
N SER A 81 4.56 16.56 -3.77
CA SER A 81 5.51 17.57 -4.21
C SER A 81 4.79 18.87 -4.58
N GLU A 82 5.55 19.96 -4.72
CA GLU A 82 5.05 21.24 -5.23
C GLU A 82 4.36 21.10 -6.60
N SER A 83 4.86 20.21 -7.45
CA SER A 83 4.34 20.01 -8.81
C SER A 83 2.98 19.34 -8.87
N VAL A 84 2.46 18.80 -7.75
CA VAL A 84 1.18 18.10 -7.71
C VAL A 84 0.11 18.80 -6.87
N LEU A 85 0.36 20.04 -6.44
CA LEU A 85 -0.67 20.85 -5.76
C LEU A 85 -1.94 20.98 -6.63
N GLY A 86 -3.11 20.84 -6.00
CA GLY A 86 -4.42 20.88 -6.66
C GLY A 86 -4.77 19.63 -7.47
N ARG A 87 -3.93 18.60 -7.50
CA ARG A 87 -4.23 17.34 -8.19
C ARG A 87 -4.76 16.27 -7.22
N PRO A 88 -5.55 15.28 -7.71
CA PRO A 88 -6.09 14.21 -6.88
C PRO A 88 -4.98 13.34 -6.27
N ARG A 89 -4.98 13.21 -4.93
CA ARG A 89 -3.90 12.50 -4.21
C ARG A 89 -3.78 11.05 -4.61
N ALA A 90 -4.89 10.32 -4.64
CA ALA A 90 -4.86 8.87 -4.90
C ALA A 90 -4.20 8.56 -6.26
N ALA A 91 -4.56 9.30 -7.31
CA ALA A 91 -3.99 9.10 -8.63
C ALA A 91 -2.49 9.43 -8.66
N ASP A 92 -2.10 10.62 -8.18
CA ASP A 92 -0.70 11.05 -8.18
C ASP A 92 0.20 10.19 -7.30
N PHE A 93 -0.29 9.78 -6.13
CA PHE A 93 0.46 8.91 -5.24
C PHE A 93 0.63 7.52 -5.85
N ALA A 94 -0.38 6.99 -6.55
CA ALA A 94 -0.24 5.71 -7.25
C ALA A 94 0.79 5.79 -8.37
N ASP A 95 0.79 6.87 -9.16
CA ASP A 95 1.79 7.06 -10.23
C ASP A 95 3.21 7.17 -9.67
N TYR A 96 3.38 7.90 -8.56
CA TYR A 96 4.65 7.96 -7.86
C TYR A 96 5.09 6.56 -7.39
N LEU A 97 4.22 5.80 -6.72
CA LEU A 97 4.55 4.45 -6.23
C LEU A 97 4.90 3.48 -7.39
N ARG A 98 4.15 3.51 -8.50
CA ARG A 98 4.47 2.72 -9.70
C ARG A 98 5.84 3.07 -10.28
N SER A 99 6.23 4.35 -10.22
CA SER A 99 7.57 4.78 -10.66
C SER A 99 8.69 4.22 -9.77
N MET A 100 8.41 3.95 -8.50
CA MET A 100 9.39 3.42 -7.54
C MET A 100 9.65 1.93 -7.71
N ASN A 101 8.61 1.15 -8.05
CA ASN A 101 8.77 -0.27 -8.27
C ASN A 101 7.81 -0.82 -9.34
N ARG A 102 8.32 -1.04 -10.55
CA ARG A 102 7.56 -1.58 -11.69
C ARG A 102 7.02 -2.99 -11.52
N PHE A 103 7.52 -3.75 -10.53
CA PHE A 103 7.10 -5.14 -10.29
C PHE A 103 5.87 -5.22 -9.36
N VAL A 104 5.45 -4.09 -8.79
CA VAL A 104 4.32 -4.01 -7.87
C VAL A 104 3.10 -3.45 -8.58
N THR A 105 1.96 -4.12 -8.40
CA THR A 105 0.67 -3.56 -8.82
C THR A 105 0.21 -2.53 -7.80
N VAL A 106 -0.08 -1.31 -8.23
CA VAL A 106 -0.63 -0.26 -7.37
C VAL A 106 -2.02 0.12 -7.86
N ASP A 107 -3.02 -0.06 -7.01
CA ASP A 107 -4.42 0.30 -7.27
C ASP A 107 -4.80 1.51 -6.40
N ALA A 108 -5.57 2.46 -6.97
CA ALA A 108 -5.92 3.72 -6.31
C ALA A 108 -7.43 3.85 -6.12
N ILE A 109 -7.84 4.24 -4.92
CA ILE A 109 -9.21 4.60 -4.55
C ILE A 109 -9.19 6.06 -4.10
N ASP A 110 -9.96 6.90 -4.77
CA ASP A 110 -9.99 8.36 -4.60
C ASP A 110 -10.97 8.84 -3.52
N HIS A 111 -11.38 7.94 -2.63
CA HIS A 111 -12.24 8.18 -1.49
C HIS A 111 -11.87 7.26 -0.33
N GLU A 112 -12.43 7.57 0.85
CA GLU A 112 -12.33 6.66 1.99
C GLU A 112 -13.42 5.58 1.86
N PRO A 113 -13.08 4.28 2.02
CA PRO A 113 -14.07 3.22 1.93
C PRO A 113 -15.19 3.37 2.97
N ASP A 114 -16.42 3.11 2.56
CA ASP A 114 -17.55 2.90 3.48
C ASP A 114 -17.52 1.49 4.09
N ASP A 115 -18.51 1.15 4.93
CA ASP A 115 -18.54 -0.16 5.60
C ASP A 115 -18.67 -1.33 4.61
N GLU A 116 -19.39 -1.16 3.49
CA GLU A 116 -19.57 -2.22 2.49
C GLU A 116 -18.27 -2.43 1.70
N GLU A 117 -17.69 -1.35 1.22
CA GLU A 117 -16.45 -1.40 0.47
C GLU A 117 -15.29 -1.87 1.33
N ALA A 118 -15.19 -1.43 2.60
CA ALA A 118 -14.18 -1.95 3.53
C ALA A 118 -14.26 -3.48 3.67
N ASN A 119 -15.47 -4.03 3.80
CA ASN A 119 -15.68 -5.49 3.87
C ASN A 119 -15.30 -6.21 2.58
N ARG A 120 -15.56 -5.60 1.42
CA ARG A 120 -15.19 -6.13 0.10
C ARG A 120 -13.67 -6.10 -0.11
N LEU A 121 -13.02 -4.98 0.22
CA LEU A 121 -11.56 -4.83 0.13
C LEU A 121 -10.85 -5.79 1.07
N ALA A 122 -11.29 -5.89 2.33
CA ALA A 122 -10.73 -6.80 3.31
C ALA A 122 -10.73 -8.25 2.81
N SER A 123 -11.80 -8.71 2.14
CA SER A 123 -11.85 -10.08 1.59
C SER A 123 -10.82 -10.40 0.50
N ARG A 124 -10.08 -9.40 0.01
CA ARG A 124 -9.10 -9.50 -1.08
C ARG A 124 -7.68 -9.14 -0.63
N CYS A 125 -7.48 -8.85 0.65
CA CYS A 125 -6.19 -8.39 1.19
C CYS A 125 -5.66 -9.38 2.22
N ASP A 126 -4.35 -9.51 2.29
CA ASP A 126 -3.63 -10.30 3.30
C ASP A 126 -3.32 -9.46 4.55
N ALA A 127 -3.33 -8.13 4.44
CA ALA A 127 -3.18 -7.21 5.57
C ALA A 127 -3.81 -5.84 5.27
N ILE A 128 -4.21 -5.13 6.33
CA ILE A 128 -4.77 -3.76 6.24
C ILE A 128 -3.97 -2.81 7.14
N LEU A 129 -3.45 -1.73 6.55
CA LEU A 129 -2.86 -0.62 7.28
C LEU A 129 -3.88 0.52 7.39
N SER A 130 -4.52 0.59 8.55
CA SER A 130 -5.48 1.65 8.90
C SER A 130 -4.76 2.90 9.41
N CYS A 131 -4.46 3.85 8.51
CA CYS A 131 -3.87 5.15 8.85
C CYS A 131 -4.82 6.38 9.03
N PRO A 132 -6.16 6.26 9.21
CA PRO A 132 -7.00 7.42 9.50
C PRO A 132 -6.72 8.10 10.85
N PRO A 133 -6.95 9.43 10.93
CA PRO A 133 -6.78 10.17 12.18
C PRO A 133 -7.93 9.95 13.17
N THR A 134 -9.13 9.58 12.70
CA THR A 134 -10.31 9.43 13.56
C THR A 134 -10.52 8.01 14.06
N PHE A 135 -11.16 7.85 15.22
CA PHE A 135 -11.53 6.53 15.72
C PHE A 135 -12.62 5.87 14.88
N GLU A 136 -13.55 6.65 14.34
CA GLU A 136 -14.66 6.14 13.54
C GLU A 136 -14.16 5.40 12.30
N GLU A 137 -13.29 6.04 11.51
CA GLU A 137 -12.68 5.44 10.31
C GLU A 137 -11.82 4.22 10.67
N ARG A 138 -11.04 4.30 11.75
CA ARG A 138 -10.24 3.16 12.24
C ARG A 138 -11.12 1.97 12.64
N LEU A 139 -12.24 2.22 13.33
CA LEU A 139 -13.15 1.17 13.78
C LEU A 139 -13.93 0.55 12.61
N ARG A 140 -14.22 1.32 11.55
CA ARG A 140 -14.79 0.79 10.30
C ARG A 140 -13.90 -0.29 9.69
N LEU A 141 -12.62 0.02 9.49
CA LEU A 141 -11.66 -0.94 8.95
C LEU A 141 -11.41 -2.11 9.90
N ASN A 142 -11.34 -1.85 11.21
CA ASN A 142 -11.19 -2.91 12.21
C ASN A 142 -12.34 -3.93 12.16
N ARG A 143 -13.60 -3.49 12.04
CA ARG A 143 -14.74 -4.41 11.90
C ARG A 143 -14.59 -5.29 10.67
N ALA A 144 -14.25 -4.70 9.53
CA ALA A 144 -14.03 -5.47 8.30
C ALA A 144 -12.88 -6.48 8.44
N ALA A 145 -11.75 -6.05 9.04
CA ALA A 145 -10.59 -6.90 9.31
C ALA A 145 -10.95 -8.10 10.20
N VAL A 146 -11.65 -7.86 11.31
CA VAL A 146 -12.11 -8.92 12.24
C VAL A 146 -13.06 -9.90 11.55
N VAL A 147 -14.03 -9.41 10.78
CA VAL A 147 -14.99 -10.27 10.06
C VAL A 147 -14.30 -11.14 9.01
N ARG A 148 -13.25 -10.64 8.37
CA ARG A 148 -12.52 -11.35 7.31
C ARG A 148 -11.31 -12.14 7.80
N GLY A 149 -10.94 -12.02 9.08
CA GLY A 149 -9.74 -12.66 9.63
C GLY A 149 -8.44 -12.09 9.05
N VAL A 150 -8.45 -10.81 8.69
CA VAL A 150 -7.30 -10.11 8.12
C VAL A 150 -6.61 -9.30 9.22
N PRO A 151 -5.27 -9.37 9.35
CA PRO A 151 -4.52 -8.55 10.29
C PRO A 151 -4.53 -7.05 9.97
#